data_AF-A0A0P9U2E3-F1
#
_entry.id   AF-A0A0P9U2E3-F1
#
_cell.length_a   1.000
_cell.length_b   1.000
_cell.length_c   1.000
_cell.angle_alpha   90.00
_cell.angle_beta   90.00
_cell.angle_gamma   90.00
#
_symmetry.space_group_name_H-M   'P 1'
#
loop_
_entity.id
_entity.type
_entity.pdbx_description
1 polymer ?
#
loop_
_entity_poly.entity_id
_entity_poly.type
_entity_poly.pdbx_seq_one_letter_code
_entity_poly.pdbx_strand_id
1 'polypeptide(L)'
;MVYNYIQLAVRKGKLEQVPLLFCGKTTLEDMLTLRQLVDEGLVVAPKYLPEQFRDMNALSAWMCFSNFLKHLSLDRIEADYSNIL
;
A
#
# COMPACT_ATOMS: atom_id res chain seq x y z
N MET A 1 7.77 -7.62 3.92
CA MET A 1 6.92 -8.42 3.00
C MET A 1 5.56 -7.74 2.78
N VAL A 2 4.72 -7.55 3.81
CA VAL A 2 3.40 -6.88 3.66
C VAL A 2 3.49 -5.43 3.17
N TYR A 3 4.45 -4.64 3.67
CA TYR A 3 4.68 -3.27 3.18
C TYR A 3 4.93 -3.22 1.66
N ASN A 4 5.78 -4.11 1.14
CA ASN A 4 6.08 -4.16 -0.30
C ASN A 4 4.84 -4.54 -1.12
N TYR A 5 3.99 -5.43 -0.59
CA TYR A 5 2.72 -5.78 -1.22
C TYR A 5 1.78 -4.57 -1.29
N ILE A 6 1.60 -3.84 -0.19
CA ILE A 6 0.77 -2.63 -0.15
C ILE A 6 1.31 -1.59 -1.12
N GLN A 7 2.63 -1.37 -1.11
CA GLN A 7 3.29 -0.44 -2.02
C GLN A 7 3.07 -0.83 -3.49
N LEU A 8 3.17 -2.12 -3.82
CA LEU A 8 2.91 -2.61 -5.17
C LEU A 8 1.42 -2.47 -5.55
N ALA A 9 0.50 -2.72 -4.62
CA ALA A 9 -0.94 -2.55 -4.81
C ALA A 9 -1.28 -1.08 -5.12
N VAL A 10 -0.72 -0.14 -4.36
CA VAL A 10 -0.84 1.31 -4.62
C VAL A 10 -0.31 1.66 -6.01
N ARG A 11 0.90 1.19 -6.36
CA ARG A 11 1.50 1.46 -7.68
C ARG A 11 0.71 0.86 -8.85
N LYS A 12 -0.01 -0.23 -8.64
CA LYS A 12 -0.85 -0.88 -9.66
C LYS A 12 -2.30 -0.37 -9.66
N GLY A 13 -2.64 0.60 -8.80
CA GLY A 13 -4.01 1.10 -8.65
C GLY A 13 -4.98 0.08 -8.05
N LYS A 14 -4.47 -0.98 -7.41
CA LYS A 14 -5.25 -2.09 -6.83
C LYS A 14 -5.52 -1.90 -5.34
N LEU A 15 -5.97 -0.71 -4.95
CA LEU A 15 -6.16 -0.34 -3.54
C LEU A 15 -7.24 -1.19 -2.85
N GLU A 16 -8.20 -1.72 -3.62
CA GLU A 16 -9.27 -2.60 -3.14
C GLU A 16 -8.75 -3.91 -2.54
N GLN A 17 -7.52 -4.30 -2.87
CA GLN A 17 -6.90 -5.52 -2.34
C GLN A 17 -6.30 -5.34 -0.95
N VAL A 18 -5.96 -4.10 -0.57
CA VAL A 18 -5.27 -3.84 0.71
C VAL A 18 -6.15 -4.21 1.92
N PRO A 19 -7.45 -3.87 1.95
CA PRO A 19 -8.34 -4.31 3.02
C PRO A 19 -8.39 -5.83 3.18
N LEU A 20 -8.29 -6.61 2.10
CA LEU A 20 -8.43 -8.07 2.15
C LEU A 20 -7.38 -8.77 3.03
N LEU A 21 -6.27 -8.09 3.34
CA LEU A 21 -5.28 -8.52 4.33
C LEU A 21 -5.87 -8.69 5.74
N PHE A 22 -7.06 -8.15 5.99
CA PHE A 22 -7.75 -8.18 7.27
C PHE A 22 -8.95 -9.14 7.30
N CYS A 23 -9.13 -9.98 6.28
CA CYS A 23 -10.21 -10.99 6.23
C CYS A 23 -10.06 -12.12 7.27
N GLY A 24 -8.97 -12.16 8.04
CA GLY A 24 -8.75 -13.14 9.11
C GLY A 24 -7.28 -13.53 9.23
N LYS A 25 -7.01 -14.81 9.51
CA LYS A 25 -5.65 -15.38 9.43
C LYS A 25 -5.32 -15.67 7.97
N THR A 26 -4.79 -14.66 7.28
CA THR A 26 -4.48 -14.73 5.86
C THR A 26 -2.98 -14.61 5.64
N THR A 27 -2.45 -15.35 4.66
CA THR A 27 -1.09 -15.14 4.17
C THR A 27 -1.11 -14.29 2.90
N LEU A 28 0.04 -13.74 2.50
CA LEU A 28 0.12 -12.99 1.24
C LEU A 28 -0.11 -13.89 0.01
N GLU A 29 0.14 -15.20 0.13
CA GLU A 29 -0.05 -16.18 -0.94
C GLU A 29 -1.55 -16.41 -1.21
N ASP A 30 -2.39 -16.26 -0.19
CA ASP A 30 -3.84 -16.45 -0.28
C ASP A 30 -4.56 -15.25 -0.94
N MET A 31 -3.88 -14.12 -1.15
CA MET A 31 -4.53 -12.86 -1.56
C MET A 31 -5.24 -12.94 -2.91
N LEU A 32 -4.74 -13.76 -3.84
CA LEU A 32 -5.40 -13.97 -5.13
C LEU A 32 -6.72 -14.74 -4.94
N THR A 33 -6.68 -15.84 -4.19
CA THR A 33 -7.84 -16.67 -3.90
C THR A 33 -8.87 -15.90 -3.08
N LEU A 34 -8.44 -15.17 -2.05
CA LEU A 34 -9.33 -14.34 -1.22
C LEU A 34 -10.05 -13.28 -2.05
N ARG A 35 -9.36 -12.64 -3.00
CA ARG A 35 -10.00 -11.70 -3.92
C ARG A 35 -11.11 -12.38 -4.71
N GLN A 36 -10.82 -13.53 -5.32
CA GLN A 36 -11.81 -14.28 -6.10
C GLN A 36 -13.02 -14.68 -5.26
N LEU A 37 -12.78 -15.19 -4.05
CA LEU A 37 -13.86 -15.59 -3.14
C LEU A 37 -14.71 -14.41 -2.67
N VAL A 38 -14.12 -13.23 -2.51
CA VAL A 38 -14.86 -11.99 -2.19
C VAL A 38 -15.66 -11.51 -3.40
N ASP A 39 -15.06 -11.53 -4.59
CA ASP A 39 -15.73 -11.15 -5.85
C ASP A 39 -16.92 -12.09 -6.16
N GLU A 40 -16.80 -13.38 -5.80
CA GLU A 40 -17.88 -14.39 -5.90
C GLU A 40 -18.91 -14.33 -4.76
N GLY A 41 -18.67 -13.49 -3.73
CA GLY A 41 -19.54 -13.36 -2.56
C GLY A 41 -19.49 -14.53 -1.58
N LEU A 42 -18.53 -15.45 -1.74
CA LEU A 42 -18.29 -16.58 -0.83
C LEU A 42 -17.58 -16.15 0.46
N VAL A 43 -16.80 -15.07 0.40
CA VAL A 43 -16.11 -14.47 1.55
C VAL A 43 -16.62 -13.05 1.74
N VAL A 44 -16.95 -12.71 2.99
CA VAL A 44 -17.36 -11.35 3.36
C VAL A 44 -16.11 -10.48 3.51
N ALA A 45 -16.15 -9.29 2.91
CA ALA A 45 -15.14 -8.25 3.08
C ALA A 45 -14.87 -7.96 4.58
N PRO A 46 -13.65 -7.53 4.94
CA PRO A 46 -13.26 -7.35 6.34
C PRO A 46 -14.14 -6.31 7.03
N LYS A 47 -14.84 -6.71 8.10
CA LYS A 47 -15.69 -5.80 8.88
C LYS A 47 -14.87 -4.80 9.70
N TYR A 48 -13.69 -5.21 10.15
CA TYR A 48 -12.84 -4.42 11.03
C TYR A 48 -11.55 -4.05 10.32
N LEU A 49 -11.37 -2.74 10.10
CA LEU A 49 -10.13 -2.17 9.57
C LEU A 49 -9.49 -1.26 10.62
N PRO A 50 -8.16 -1.34 10.81
CA PRO A 50 -7.44 -0.34 11.59
C PRO A 50 -7.65 1.05 11.00
N GLU A 51 -7.59 2.09 11.82
CA GLU A 51 -7.92 3.47 11.41
C GLU A 51 -7.09 3.94 10.20
N GLN A 52 -5.82 3.56 10.15
CA GLN A 52 -4.90 3.90 9.06
C GLN A 52 -5.30 3.27 7.72
N PHE A 53 -6.10 2.20 7.75
CA PHE A 53 -6.59 1.47 6.58
C PHE A 53 -8.07 1.77 6.27
N ARG A 54 -8.69 2.72 6.98
CA ARG A 54 -10.05 3.18 6.64
C ARG A 54 -10.05 4.16 5.48
N ASP A 55 -8.99 4.96 5.35
CA ASP A 55 -8.80 5.90 4.24
C ASP A 55 -7.70 5.41 3.28
N MET A 56 -8.13 4.79 2.18
CA MET A 56 -7.23 4.30 1.14
C MET A 56 -6.53 5.42 0.37
N ASN A 57 -7.14 6.60 0.28
CA ASN A 57 -6.53 7.74 -0.42
C ASN A 57 -5.38 8.31 0.41
N ALA A 58 -5.59 8.47 1.72
CA ALA A 58 -4.53 8.88 2.64
C ALA A 58 -3.37 7.87 2.66
N LEU A 59 -3.69 6.56 2.69
CA LEU A 59 -2.67 5.50 2.63
C LEU A 59 -1.86 5.57 1.32
N SER A 60 -2.54 5.75 0.18
CA SER A 60 -1.90 5.89 -1.13
C SER A 60 -0.95 7.09 -1.17
N ALA A 61 -1.41 8.26 -0.70
CA ALA A 61 -0.61 9.48 -0.63
C ALA A 61 0.65 9.27 0.24
N TRP A 62 0.49 8.65 1.41
CA TRP A 62 1.59 8.35 2.31
C TRP A 62 2.60 7.36 1.70
N MET A 63 2.12 6.32 1.01
CA MET A 63 2.99 5.35 0.33
C MET A 63 3.78 5.98 -0.81
N CYS A 64 3.14 6.85 -1.60
CA CYS A 64 3.81 7.62 -2.64
C CYS A 64 4.88 8.55 -2.05
N PHE A 65 4.55 9.27 -0.98
CA PHE A 65 5.49 10.15 -0.28
C PHE A 65 6.67 9.38 0.33
N SER A 66 6.41 8.28 1.04
CA SER A 66 7.44 7.41 1.61
C SER A 66 8.35 6.82 0.54
N ASN A 67 7.78 6.43 -0.61
CA ASN A 67 8.56 5.94 -1.74
C ASN A 67 9.44 7.06 -2.33
N PHE A 68 8.91 8.26 -2.50
CA PHE A 68 9.67 9.42 -2.97
C PHE A 68 10.86 9.70 -2.06
N LEU A 69 10.65 9.76 -0.74
CA LEU A 69 11.73 10.00 0.24
C LEU A 69 12.83 8.93 0.18
N LYS A 70 12.48 7.66 -0.04
CA LYS A 70 13.48 6.58 -0.20
C LYS A 70 14.39 6.77 -1.41
N HIS A 71 13.91 7.42 -2.46
CA HIS A 71 14.67 7.67 -3.68
C HIS A 71 15.30 9.07 -3.71
N LEU A 72 15.04 9.87 -2.68
CA LEU A 72 15.63 11.19 -2.53
C LEU A 72 17.08 11.04 -2.06
N SER A 73 18.03 11.37 -2.93
CA SER A 73 19.44 11.44 -2.55
C SER A 73 19.74 12.83 -1.99
N LEU A 74 20.07 12.90 -0.71
CA LEU A 74 20.52 14.14 -0.07
C LEU A 74 21.79 14.67 -0.73
N ASP A 75 22.69 13.80 -1.17
CA ASP A 75 23.92 14.20 -1.87
C ASP A 75 23.62 14.93 -3.20
N ARG A 76 22.59 14.49 -3.94
CA ARG A 76 22.15 15.17 -5.17
C ARG A 76 21.49 16.51 -4.87
N ILE A 77 20.67 16.56 -3.82
CA ILE A 77 20.07 17.80 -3.33
C ILE A 77 21.18 18.79 -2.97
N GLU A 78 22.13 18.37 -2.14
CA GLU A 78 23.25 19.21 -1.71
C GLU A 78 24.05 19.73 -2.92
N ALA A 79 24.35 18.88 -3.91
CA ALA A 79 25.01 19.29 -5.14
C ALA A 79 24.20 20.30 -5.98
N ASP A 80 22.88 20.12 -6.10
CA ASP A 80 22.00 21.04 -6.83
C ASP A 80 21.87 22.40 -6.11
N TYR A 81 21.81 22.40 -4.77
CA TYR A 81 21.72 23.63 -3.97
C TYR A 81 23.07 24.28 -3.68
N SER A 82 24.20 23.60 -3.91
CA SER A 82 25.56 24.16 -3.78
C SER A 82 25.81 25.36 -4.72
N ASN A 83 25.02 25.47 -5.79
CA ASN A 83 25.11 26.58 -6.74
C ASN A 83 24.13 27.73 -6.42
N ILE A 84 23.23 27.53 -5.45
CA ILE A 84 22.19 28.50 -5.05
C ILE A 84 22.44 29.03 -3.63
N LEU A 85 23.13 28.26 -2.78
CA LEU A 85 23.73 28.69 -1.51
C LEU A 85 25.20 29.09 -1.70
#